data_AF-A0A1J5N3J1-F1
#
_entry.id   AF-A0A1J5N3J1-F1
#
_cell.length_a   1.000
_cell.length_b   1.000
_cell.length_c   1.000
_cell.angle_alpha   90.00
_cell.angle_beta   90.00
_cell.angle_gamma   90.00
#
_symmetry.space_group_name_H-M   'P 1'
#
loop_
_entity.id
_entity.type
_entity.pdbx_description
1 polymer ?
#
loop_
_entity_poly.entity_id
_entity_poly.type
_entity_poly.pdbx_seq_one_letter_code
_entity_poly.pdbx_strand_id
1 'polypeptide(L)'
;MKSLLIACCTVFFVTGCNSGVKKEANVQSLILNDNIKQAQAQGDYRLYATSGRRLVFPGIDSSKFDEVKARCGKKYMPNMGDVVKSTEEKNERAKNFKYMSLFNKRMIVDCFNQTNS
;
A
#
# COMPACT_ATOMS: atom_id res chain seq x y z
N MET A 1 28.13 35.15 54.97
CA MET A 1 26.73 34.97 54.54
C MET A 1 26.74 34.21 53.22
N LYS A 2 26.13 33.02 53.20
CA LYS A 2 26.11 32.08 52.08
C LYS A 2 24.96 32.46 51.12
N SER A 3 25.17 32.40 49.82
CA SER A 3 24.12 32.29 48.80
C SER A 3 24.75 31.56 47.62
N LEU A 4 24.68 30.22 47.63
CA LEU A 4 23.62 29.36 47.10
C LEU A 4 23.70 29.26 45.55
N LEU A 5 24.39 28.19 45.14
CA LEU A 5 24.46 27.63 43.79
C LEU A 5 23.07 27.24 43.28
N ILE A 6 22.73 27.60 42.04
CA ILE A 6 21.77 26.83 41.22
C ILE A 6 22.33 26.74 39.80
N ALA A 7 23.00 25.63 39.52
CA ALA A 7 23.33 25.20 38.17
C ALA A 7 22.06 24.65 37.52
N CYS A 8 21.54 25.35 36.51
CA CYS A 8 20.39 24.89 35.75
C CYS A 8 20.88 24.05 34.55
N CYS A 9 20.98 22.74 34.75
CA CYS A 9 21.11 21.75 33.68
C CYS A 9 19.85 21.77 32.82
N THR A 10 19.90 22.38 31.64
CA THR A 10 18.87 22.19 30.61
C THR A 10 19.10 20.86 29.91
N VAL A 11 18.46 19.83 30.44
CA VAL A 11 18.37 18.48 29.86
C VAL A 11 17.57 18.55 28.55
N PHE A 12 18.19 18.11 27.46
CA PHE A 12 17.53 17.82 26.19
C PHE A 12 16.49 16.71 26.37
N PHE A 13 15.21 17.08 26.43
CA PHE A 13 14.12 16.11 26.26
C PHE A 13 13.82 15.95 24.76
N VAL A 14 14.54 15.02 24.11
CA VAL A 14 14.11 14.40 22.86
C VAL A 14 13.50 13.05 23.21
N THR A 15 12.20 13.05 23.53
CA THR A 15 11.40 11.82 23.70
C THR A 15 10.53 11.62 22.47
N GLY A 16 11.14 11.13 21.38
CA GLY A 16 10.43 10.62 20.22
C GLY A 16 10.04 9.15 20.42
N CYS A 17 8.86 8.88 20.99
CA CYS A 17 8.31 7.51 21.06
C CYS A 17 7.44 7.22 19.82
N ASN A 18 7.98 6.47 18.85
CA ASN A 18 7.25 6.04 17.65
C ASN A 18 6.62 4.64 17.82
N SER A 19 5.68 4.49 18.75
CA SER A 19 4.98 3.21 19.02
C SER A 19 3.76 2.97 18.12
N GLY A 20 3.28 4.00 17.40
CA GLY A 20 2.09 3.91 16.53
C GLY A 20 2.31 3.13 15.23
N VAL A 21 3.52 3.18 14.66
CA VAL A 21 3.83 2.58 13.35
C VAL A 21 3.67 1.06 13.34
N LYS A 22 3.97 0.36 14.45
CA LYS A 22 3.84 -1.10 14.53
C LYS A 22 2.39 -1.57 14.51
N LYS A 23 1.48 -0.79 15.11
CA LYS A 23 0.05 -1.12 15.17
C LYS A 23 -0.63 -0.90 13.83
N GLU A 24 -0.35 0.22 13.16
CA GLU A 24 -0.88 0.50 11.81
C GLU A 24 -0.42 -0.53 10.77
N ALA A 25 0.86 -0.91 10.78
CA ALA A 25 1.39 -1.90 9.83
C ALA A 25 0.71 -3.27 9.99
N ASN A 26 0.43 -3.70 11.22
CA ASN A 26 -0.26 -4.96 11.50
C ASN A 26 -1.71 -4.92 10.97
N VAL A 27 -2.46 -3.87 11.30
CA VAL A 27 -3.84 -3.70 10.82
C VAL A 27 -3.90 -3.67 9.28
N GLN A 28 -2.99 -2.95 8.64
CA GLN A 28 -2.95 -2.88 7.18
C GLN A 28 -2.65 -4.25 6.54
N SER A 29 -1.81 -5.07 7.17
CA SER A 29 -1.51 -6.43 6.70
C SER A 29 -2.70 -7.38 6.86
N LEU A 30 -3.47 -7.25 7.94
CA LEU A 30 -4.70 -8.01 8.16
C LEU A 30 -5.75 -7.68 7.10
N ILE A 31 -5.99 -6.39 6.85
CA ILE A 31 -6.93 -5.93 5.81
C ILE A 31 -6.50 -6.43 4.42
N LEU A 32 -5.19 -6.37 4.10
CA LEU A 32 -4.69 -6.88 2.84
C LEU A 32 -4.99 -8.38 2.67
N ASN A 33 -4.71 -9.18 3.71
CA ASN A 33 -4.94 -10.63 3.67
C ASN A 33 -6.43 -10.96 3.57
N ASP A 34 -7.29 -10.24 4.27
CA ASP A 34 -8.74 -10.42 4.21
C ASP A 34 -9.28 -10.10 2.81
N ASN A 35 -8.87 -8.97 2.22
CA ASN A 35 -9.26 -8.60 0.86
C ASN A 35 -8.78 -9.60 -0.19
N ILE A 36 -7.59 -10.21 -0.01
CA ILE A 36 -7.10 -11.29 -0.89
C ILE A 36 -8.02 -12.51 -0.76
N LYS A 37 -8.29 -12.97 0.47
CA LYS A 37 -9.17 -14.12 0.70
C LYS A 37 -10.58 -13.90 0.16
N GLN A 38 -11.13 -12.72 0.36
CA GLN A 38 -12.44 -12.36 -0.18
C GLN A 38 -12.46 -12.42 -1.71
N ALA A 39 -11.44 -11.85 -2.36
CA ALA A 39 -11.31 -11.89 -3.81
C ALA A 39 -11.17 -13.32 -4.33
N GLN A 40 -10.37 -14.16 -3.67
CA GLN A 40 -10.25 -15.59 -3.98
C GLN A 40 -11.59 -16.32 -3.84
N ALA A 41 -12.32 -16.11 -2.75
CA ALA A 41 -13.63 -16.71 -2.51
C ALA A 41 -14.68 -16.31 -3.55
N GLN A 42 -14.52 -15.13 -4.16
CA GLN A 42 -15.38 -14.63 -5.23
C GLN A 42 -14.92 -15.01 -6.64
N GLY A 43 -13.79 -15.70 -6.77
CA GLY A 43 -13.19 -15.99 -8.06
C GLY A 43 -12.65 -14.75 -8.80
N ASP A 44 -12.42 -13.62 -8.11
CA ASP A 44 -11.91 -12.38 -8.71
C ASP A 44 -10.39 -12.27 -8.56
N TYR A 45 -9.67 -12.76 -9.56
CA TYR A 45 -8.20 -12.73 -9.60
C TYR A 45 -7.62 -11.58 -10.41
N ARG A 46 -8.46 -10.62 -10.79
CA ARG A 46 -8.02 -9.45 -11.55
C ARG A 46 -7.08 -8.60 -10.72
N LEU A 47 -6.03 -8.12 -11.38
CA LEU A 47 -5.01 -7.29 -10.76
C LEU A 47 -5.41 -5.81 -10.78
N TYR A 48 -5.03 -5.06 -9.74
CA TYR A 48 -5.29 -3.64 -9.68
C TYR A 48 -4.39 -2.88 -10.65
N ALA A 49 -5.01 -2.02 -11.46
CA ALA A 49 -4.35 -1.09 -12.35
C ALA A 49 -4.69 0.36 -12.02
N THR A 50 -3.79 1.28 -12.37
CA THR A 50 -4.07 2.72 -12.34
C THR A 50 -5.11 3.09 -13.40
N SER A 51 -5.95 4.08 -13.10
CA SER A 51 -6.99 4.57 -14.02
C SER A 51 -6.56 5.79 -14.85
N GLY A 52 -5.31 6.22 -14.74
CA GLY A 52 -4.73 7.28 -15.57
C GLY A 52 -4.43 6.86 -17.01
N ARG A 53 -3.88 7.78 -17.81
CA ARG A 53 -3.53 7.56 -19.22
C ARG A 53 -2.61 6.36 -19.46
N ARG A 54 -1.63 6.17 -18.57
CA ARG A 54 -0.74 5.00 -18.61
C ARG A 54 -1.27 3.95 -17.65
N LEU A 55 -1.67 2.81 -18.20
CA LEU A 55 -2.00 1.62 -17.42
C LEU A 55 -0.73 1.12 -16.74
N VAL A 56 -0.75 1.08 -15.41
CA VAL A 56 0.31 0.49 -14.60
C VAL A 56 -0.33 -0.52 -13.67
N PHE A 57 0.25 -1.71 -13.59
CA PHE A 57 -0.03 -2.68 -12.53
C PHE A 57 1.08 -2.55 -11.47
N PRO A 58 0.85 -1.81 -10.36
CA PRO A 58 1.89 -1.63 -9.36
C PRO A 58 2.38 -2.99 -8.84
N GLY A 59 3.69 -3.11 -8.62
CA GLY A 59 4.31 -4.33 -8.11
C GLY A 59 4.56 -5.42 -9.15
N ILE A 60 4.14 -5.23 -10.40
CA ILE A 60 4.37 -6.14 -11.52
C ILE A 60 5.38 -5.51 -12.49
N ASP A 61 6.23 -6.35 -13.09
CA ASP A 61 7.16 -5.91 -14.13
C ASP A 61 6.38 -5.49 -15.39
N SER A 62 6.72 -4.32 -15.96
CA SER A 62 6.03 -3.80 -17.14
C SER A 62 6.11 -4.70 -18.36
N SER A 63 7.17 -5.50 -18.51
CA SER A 63 7.29 -6.49 -19.59
C SER A 63 6.20 -7.57 -19.53
N LYS A 64 5.58 -7.77 -18.37
CA LYS A 64 4.52 -8.77 -18.16
C LYS A 64 3.11 -8.20 -18.23
N PHE A 65 2.94 -6.90 -18.48
CA PHE A 65 1.63 -6.25 -18.40
C PHE A 65 0.62 -6.83 -19.40
N ASP A 66 1.04 -7.15 -20.62
CA ASP A 66 0.15 -7.71 -21.63
C ASP A 66 -0.28 -9.14 -21.27
N GLU A 67 0.66 -9.98 -20.81
CA GLU A 67 0.37 -11.33 -20.31
C GLU A 67 -0.60 -11.29 -19.13
N VAL A 68 -0.30 -10.45 -18.14
CA VAL A 68 -1.13 -10.25 -16.95
C VAL A 68 -2.54 -9.79 -17.32
N LYS A 69 -2.65 -8.82 -18.22
CA LYS A 69 -3.94 -8.31 -18.68
C LYS A 69 -4.74 -9.38 -19.43
N ALA A 70 -4.07 -10.21 -20.24
CA ALA A 70 -4.71 -11.28 -21.00
C ALA A 70 -5.17 -12.45 -20.11
N ARG A 71 -4.35 -12.83 -19.11
CA ARG A 71 -4.60 -14.00 -18.26
C ARG A 71 -5.44 -13.68 -17.03
N CYS A 72 -5.03 -12.67 -16.26
CA CYS A 72 -5.66 -12.34 -14.98
C CYS A 72 -6.77 -11.30 -15.13
N GLY A 73 -6.74 -10.50 -16.18
CA GLY A 73 -7.58 -9.32 -16.32
C GLY A 73 -7.16 -8.19 -15.38
N LYS A 74 -7.96 -7.12 -15.36
CA LYS A 74 -7.67 -5.90 -14.59
C LYS A 74 -8.90 -5.34 -13.90
N LYS A 75 -8.69 -4.66 -12.77
CA LYS A 75 -9.66 -3.78 -12.13
C LYS A 75 -9.01 -2.46 -11.74
N TYR A 76 -9.78 -1.38 -11.72
CA TYR A 76 -9.27 -0.06 -11.39
C TYR A 76 -9.39 0.23 -9.90
N MET A 77 -8.33 0.79 -9.33
CA MET A 77 -8.40 1.36 -7.98
C MET A 77 -9.01 2.77 -8.05
N PRO A 78 -10.00 3.10 -7.20
CA PRO A 78 -10.53 4.45 -7.12
C PRO A 78 -9.44 5.50 -6.86
N ASN A 79 -9.67 6.73 -7.30
CA ASN A 79 -8.79 7.88 -7.07
C ASN A 79 -7.35 7.72 -7.61
N MET A 80 -7.13 6.87 -8.61
CA MET A 80 -5.84 6.67 -9.29
C MET A 80 -5.78 7.26 -10.71
N GLY A 81 -6.60 8.29 -10.97
CA GLY A 81 -6.70 8.98 -12.26
C GLY A 81 -5.54 9.95 -12.53
N ASP A 82 -5.68 10.82 -13.53
CA ASP A 82 -4.61 11.77 -13.92
C ASP A 82 -4.56 13.04 -13.06
N VAL A 83 -5.68 13.41 -12.43
CA VAL A 83 -5.80 14.67 -11.68
C VAL A 83 -5.57 14.41 -10.19
N VAL A 84 -4.74 15.26 -9.57
CA VAL A 84 -4.52 15.32 -8.12
C VAL A 84 -4.71 16.77 -7.69
N LYS A 85 -5.67 17.02 -6.81
CA LYS A 85 -6.15 18.35 -6.43
C LYS A 85 -5.62 18.83 -5.08
N SER A 86 -5.17 17.91 -4.22
CA SER A 86 -4.71 18.24 -2.87
C SER A 86 -3.54 17.37 -2.40
N THR A 87 -2.93 17.78 -1.29
CA THR A 87 -1.89 17.01 -0.59
C THR A 87 -2.46 15.72 -0.01
N GLU A 88 -3.70 15.76 0.48
CA GLU A 88 -4.42 14.61 1.01
C GLU A 88 -4.63 13.57 -0.09
N GLU A 89 -5.12 13.98 -1.26
CA GLU A 89 -5.29 13.08 -2.42
C GLU A 89 -3.95 12.47 -2.86
N LYS A 90 -2.86 13.26 -2.83
CA LYS A 90 -1.52 12.75 -3.11
C LYS A 90 -1.09 11.66 -2.12
N ASN A 91 -1.35 11.87 -0.83
CA ASN A 91 -1.01 10.92 0.22
C ASN A 91 -1.86 9.64 0.13
N GLU A 92 -3.15 9.76 -0.15
CA GLU A 92 -4.03 8.62 -0.41
C GLU A 92 -3.59 7.84 -1.64
N ARG A 93 -3.22 8.53 -2.72
CA ARG A 93 -2.68 7.89 -3.93
C ARG A 93 -1.43 7.07 -3.62
N ALA A 94 -0.53 7.58 -2.78
CA ALA A 94 0.66 6.86 -2.36
C ALA A 94 0.32 5.60 -1.55
N LYS A 95 -0.65 5.69 -0.61
CA LYS A 95 -1.16 4.55 0.15
C LYS A 95 -1.80 3.50 -0.77
N ASN A 96 -2.65 3.94 -1.70
CA ASN A 96 -3.31 3.09 -2.69
C ASN A 96 -2.28 2.40 -3.59
N PHE A 97 -1.28 3.12 -4.10
CA PHE A 97 -0.23 2.53 -4.93
C PHE A 97 0.54 1.44 -4.17
N LYS A 98 0.87 1.67 -2.90
CA LYS A 98 1.52 0.67 -2.05
C LYS A 98 0.61 -0.55 -1.82
N TYR A 99 -0.66 -0.33 -1.50
CA TYR A 99 -1.64 -1.40 -1.32
C TYR A 99 -1.79 -2.25 -2.60
N MET A 100 -1.99 -1.61 -3.75
CA MET A 100 -2.08 -2.26 -5.05
C MET A 100 -0.84 -3.10 -5.34
N SER A 101 0.36 -2.57 -5.06
CA SER A 101 1.62 -3.29 -5.27
C SER A 101 1.70 -4.58 -4.46
N LEU A 102 1.30 -4.53 -3.19
CA LEU A 102 1.30 -5.71 -2.31
C LEU A 102 0.22 -6.73 -2.73
N PHE A 103 -1.00 -6.24 -3.00
CA PHE A 103 -2.10 -7.08 -3.47
C PHE A 103 -1.72 -7.79 -4.77
N ASN A 104 -1.21 -7.05 -5.75
CA ASN A 104 -0.88 -7.58 -7.06
C ASN A 104 0.21 -8.64 -7.01
N LYS A 105 1.26 -8.41 -6.22
CA LYS A 105 2.34 -9.39 -6.04
C LYS A 105 1.85 -10.72 -5.45
N ARG A 106 0.78 -10.70 -4.65
CA ARG A 106 0.18 -11.93 -4.14
C ARG A 106 -0.82 -12.54 -5.11
N MET A 107 -1.76 -11.74 -5.60
CA MET A 107 -2.85 -12.23 -6.44
C MET A 107 -2.36 -12.79 -7.79
N ILE A 108 -1.23 -12.31 -8.31
CA ILE A 108 -0.67 -12.83 -9.57
C ILE A 108 -0.29 -14.32 -9.45
N VAL A 109 0.16 -14.77 -8.28
CA VAL A 109 0.49 -16.18 -8.06
C VAL A 109 -0.77 -17.02 -8.14
N ASP A 110 -1.84 -16.59 -7.48
CA ASP A 110 -3.11 -17.32 -7.45
C ASP A 110 -3.78 -17.35 -8.83
N CYS A 111 -3.76 -16.22 -9.55
CA CYS A 111 -4.26 -16.13 -10.92
C CYS A 111 -3.61 -17.18 -11.83
N PHE A 112 -2.28 -17.26 -11.84
CA PHE A 112 -1.56 -18.17 -12.72
C PHE A 112 -1.71 -19.65 -12.29
N ASN A 113 -2.04 -19.91 -11.04
CA ASN A 113 -2.23 -21.27 -10.53
C ASN A 113 -3.60 -21.86 -10.88
N GLN A 114 -4.66 -21.05 -10.98
CA GLN A 114 -5.98 -21.55 -11.38
C GLN A 114 -6.07 -21.99 -12.82
N THR A 115 -5.29 -21.36 -13.71
CA THR A 115 -5.28 -21.73 -15.13
C THR A 115 -4.55 -23.05 -15.41
N ASN A 116 -3.96 -23.66 -14.37
CA ASN A 116 -3.34 -24.99 -14.42
C ASN A 116 -4.23 -26.09 -13.79
N SER A 117 -5.46 -25.76 -13.39
CA SER A 117 -6.46 -26.71 -12.86
C SER A 117 -7.54 -27.04 -13.88
#